data_AF-A0A2N9L3G7-F1
#
_entry.id   AF-A0A2N9L3G7-F1
#
_cell.length_a   1.000
_cell.length_b   1.000
_cell.length_c   1.000
_cell.angle_alpha   90.00
_cell.angle_beta   90.00
_cell.angle_gamma   90.00
#
_symmetry.space_group_name_H-M   'P 1'
#
loop_
_entity.id
_entity.type
_entity.pdbx_description
1 polymer ?
#
loop_
_entity_poly.entity_id
_entity_poly.type
_entity_poly.pdbx_seq_one_letter_code
_entity_poly.pdbx_strand_id
1 'polypeptide(L)'
;MKPHSIFLRKECILPERLDPLTEPVGENWKLVEEITAPVLDTMIRRMGWHCMWVGRPCSRRGFGLTEEDAVEGALARALRSVARRFNAAEFVSVQAARHLGLHTAIVTLQPRQIQEHSWLDIAEERHPQTVPAR
;
A
#
# COMPACT_ATOMS: atom_id res chain seq x y z
N MET A 1 -8.94 6.19 9.46
CA MET A 1 -8.77 5.50 8.16
C MET A 1 -9.73 4.34 8.06
N LYS A 2 -10.40 4.12 6.93
CA LYS A 2 -11.39 3.05 6.77
C LYS A 2 -10.70 1.76 6.32
N PRO A 3 -11.13 0.57 6.79
CA PRO A 3 -10.71 -0.70 6.20
C PRO A 3 -10.91 -0.68 4.68
N HIS A 4 -9.98 -1.27 3.94
CA HIS A 4 -10.00 -1.30 2.47
C HIS A 4 -9.85 0.05 1.77
N SER A 5 -9.43 1.11 2.48
CA SER A 5 -8.86 2.30 1.83
C SER A 5 -7.69 1.90 0.92
N ILE A 6 -7.54 2.55 -0.23
CA ILE A 6 -6.48 2.22 -1.19
C ILE A 6 -5.63 3.44 -1.48
N PHE A 7 -4.32 3.24 -1.43
CA PHE A 7 -3.31 4.22 -1.77
C PHE A 7 -2.76 3.90 -3.15
N LEU A 8 -2.64 4.92 -3.99
CA LEU A 8 -2.00 4.86 -5.29
C LEU A 8 -0.69 5.65 -5.21
N ARG A 9 0.36 5.14 -5.84
CA ARG A 9 1.52 5.98 -6.11
C ARG A 9 1.13 7.13 -7.04
N LYS A 10 1.83 8.26 -6.96
CA LYS A 10 1.54 9.42 -7.82
C LYS A 10 1.63 9.08 -9.31
N GLU A 11 2.59 8.24 -9.65
CA GLU A 11 2.88 7.70 -10.99
C GLU A 11 2.03 6.48 -11.38
N CYS A 12 1.09 6.04 -10.53
CA CYS A 12 0.22 4.91 -10.86
C CYS A 12 -0.65 5.26 -12.08
N ILE A 13 -0.49 4.49 -13.14
CA ILE A 13 -1.32 4.58 -14.34
C ILE A 13 -2.59 3.76 -14.08
N LEU A 14 -3.74 4.32 -14.42
CA LEU A 14 -5.05 3.69 -14.36
C LEU A 14 -5.64 3.54 -15.78
N PRO A 15 -6.62 2.65 -15.98
CA PRO A 15 -7.33 2.55 -17.25
C PRO A 15 -7.87 3.91 -17.72
N GLU A 16 -7.92 4.09 -19.05
CA GLU A 16 -8.53 5.28 -19.64
C GLU A 16 -9.98 5.42 -19.16
N ARG A 17 -10.33 6.60 -18.62
CA ARG A 17 -11.63 6.95 -17.99
C ARG A 17 -11.84 6.48 -16.55
N LEU A 18 -10.88 5.82 -15.91
CA LEU A 18 -10.90 5.60 -14.47
C LEU A 18 -10.10 6.68 -13.74
N ASP A 19 -10.81 7.71 -13.28
CA ASP A 19 -10.23 8.85 -12.55
C ASP A 19 -10.93 9.03 -11.20
N PRO A 20 -10.56 8.23 -10.18
CA PRO A 20 -11.18 8.34 -8.88
C PRO A 20 -10.71 9.61 -8.17
N LEU A 21 -11.54 10.16 -7.29
CA LEU A 21 -11.14 11.26 -6.44
C LEU A 21 -9.99 10.83 -5.52
N THR A 22 -8.97 11.67 -5.37
CA THR A 22 -7.80 11.35 -4.53
C THR A 22 -7.31 12.54 -3.73
N GLU A 23 -6.85 12.27 -2.51
CA GLU A 23 -6.11 13.22 -1.68
C GLU A 23 -4.62 12.85 -1.57
N PRO A 24 -3.68 13.82 -1.58
CA PRO A 24 -2.26 13.53 -1.37
C PRO A 24 -1.99 12.96 0.04
N VAL A 25 -1.17 11.90 0.12
CA VAL A 25 -0.71 11.33 1.39
C VAL A 25 0.80 11.16 1.35
N GLY A 26 1.51 11.96 2.15
CA GLY A 26 2.98 11.99 2.11
C GLY A 26 3.53 12.39 0.74
N GLU A 27 4.76 11.99 0.45
CA GLU A 27 5.49 12.51 -0.72
C GLU A 27 5.07 11.87 -2.05
N ASN A 28 4.83 10.55 -2.08
CA ASN A 28 4.71 9.77 -3.32
C ASN A 28 3.40 8.99 -3.44
N TRP A 29 2.45 9.23 -2.53
CA TRP A 29 1.19 8.50 -2.48
C TRP A 29 -0.01 9.45 -2.51
N LYS A 30 -1.13 8.90 -2.97
CA LYS A 30 -2.46 9.50 -2.97
C LYS A 30 -3.41 8.49 -2.38
N LEU A 31 -4.26 8.89 -1.43
CA LEU A 31 -5.37 8.07 -0.96
C LEU A 31 -6.54 8.26 -1.90
N VAL A 32 -7.13 7.16 -2.33
CA VAL A 32 -8.37 7.17 -3.10
C VAL A 32 -9.54 7.39 -2.15
N GLU A 33 -10.34 8.39 -2.47
CA GLU A 33 -11.51 8.78 -1.71
C GLU A 33 -12.75 8.00 -2.18
N GLU A 34 -13.72 7.85 -1.27
CA GLU A 34 -15.07 7.30 -1.50
C GLU A 34 -15.18 5.84 -1.95
N ILE A 35 -14.21 5.30 -2.68
CA ILE A 35 -14.21 3.93 -3.18
C ILE A 35 -13.27 3.03 -2.38
N THR A 36 -13.76 1.82 -2.08
CA THR A 36 -12.98 0.78 -1.39
C THR A 36 -12.18 -0.05 -2.39
N ALA A 37 -11.15 -0.74 -1.90
CA ALA A 37 -10.31 -1.60 -2.73
C ALA A 37 -11.09 -2.65 -3.56
N PRO A 38 -12.14 -3.33 -3.03
CA PRO A 38 -12.96 -4.25 -3.84
C PRO A 38 -13.74 -3.56 -4.97
N VAL A 39 -14.23 -2.35 -4.74
CA VAL A 39 -14.94 -1.55 -5.75
C VAL A 39 -13.97 -1.12 -6.85
N LEU A 40 -12.79 -0.60 -6.47
CA LEU A 40 -11.75 -0.23 -7.41
C LEU A 40 -11.27 -1.43 -8.23
N ASP A 41 -11.04 -2.59 -7.60
CA ASP A 41 -10.67 -3.83 -8.30
C ASP A 41 -11.73 -4.24 -9.34
N THR A 42 -13.01 -4.12 -8.98
CA THR A 42 -14.12 -4.40 -9.93
C THR A 42 -14.10 -3.44 -11.11
N MET A 43 -13.88 -2.14 -10.89
CA MET A 43 -13.80 -1.14 -11.96
C MET A 43 -12.61 -1.41 -12.90
N ILE A 44 -11.43 -1.67 -12.33
CA ILE A 44 -10.22 -2.02 -13.07
C ILE A 44 -10.46 -3.24 -13.95
N ARG A 45 -11.02 -4.32 -13.38
CA ARG A 45 -11.30 -5.57 -14.11
C ARG A 45 -12.31 -5.39 -15.24
N ARG A 46 -13.34 -4.57 -15.04
CA ARG A 46 -14.35 -4.28 -16.10
C ARG A 46 -13.72 -3.59 -17.32
N MET A 47 -12.59 -2.91 -17.14
CA MET A 47 -11.84 -2.25 -18.20
C MET A 47 -10.72 -3.13 -18.77
N GLY A 48 -10.67 -4.42 -18.43
CA GLY A 48 -9.69 -5.37 -18.94
C GLY A 48 -8.32 -5.33 -18.23
N TRP A 49 -8.18 -4.50 -17.19
CA TRP A 49 -6.95 -4.38 -16.40
C TRP A 49 -6.97 -5.34 -15.20
N HIS A 50 -5.83 -5.45 -14.52
CA HIS A 50 -5.62 -6.33 -13.38
C HIS A 50 -5.17 -5.54 -12.14
N CYS A 51 -5.72 -5.89 -10.97
CA CYS A 51 -5.24 -5.40 -9.66
C CYS A 51 -4.89 -6.59 -8.75
N MET A 52 -3.60 -6.93 -8.70
CA MET A 52 -3.09 -8.17 -8.09
C MET A 52 -2.50 -7.96 -6.70
N TRP A 53 -2.44 -9.04 -5.92
CA TRP A 53 -1.85 -9.11 -4.58
C TRP A 53 -0.69 -10.09 -4.66
N VAL A 54 0.54 -9.61 -4.74
CA VAL A 54 1.71 -10.48 -5.01
C VAL A 54 2.76 -10.42 -3.89
N GLY A 55 2.62 -9.45 -2.98
CA GLY A 55 3.54 -9.24 -1.85
C GLY A 55 2.98 -9.73 -0.52
N ARG A 56 3.89 -9.96 0.44
CA ARG A 56 3.51 -10.08 1.86
C ARG A 56 2.97 -8.74 2.37
N PRO A 57 2.03 -8.75 3.33
CA PRO A 57 1.62 -7.54 4.03
C PRO A 57 2.83 -6.83 4.64
N CYS A 58 2.80 -5.50 4.60
CA CYS A 58 3.79 -4.63 5.19
C CYS A 58 3.23 -4.00 6.47
N SER A 59 3.73 -4.44 7.62
CA SER A 59 3.39 -3.86 8.91
C SER A 59 4.50 -2.94 9.42
N ARG A 60 4.17 -1.73 9.87
CA ARG A 60 5.13 -0.79 10.47
C ARG A 60 4.56 -0.16 11.72
N ARG A 61 5.47 0.13 12.67
CA ARG A 61 5.15 0.75 13.95
C ARG A 61 5.41 2.25 13.95
N GLY A 62 4.48 2.99 14.51
CA GLY A 62 4.53 4.42 14.78
C GLY A 62 4.49 4.70 16.29
N PHE A 63 4.95 5.89 16.65
CA PHE A 63 4.99 6.40 18.02
C PHE A 63 4.59 7.87 17.97
N GLY A 64 3.86 8.35 18.96
CA GLY A 64 3.36 9.72 18.99
C GLY A 64 2.88 10.15 20.38
N LEU A 65 2.71 11.46 20.56
CA LEU A 65 2.09 12.02 21.77
C LEU A 65 0.57 11.84 21.73
N THR A 66 -0.01 11.76 20.55
CA THR A 66 -1.40 11.41 20.30
C THR A 66 -1.51 10.08 19.56
N GLU A 67 -2.72 9.50 19.53
CA GLU A 67 -2.99 8.31 18.72
C GLU A 67 -2.81 8.62 17.24
N GLU A 68 -3.29 9.79 16.80
CA GLU A 68 -3.19 10.30 15.44
C GLU A 68 -1.74 10.38 14.98
N ASP A 69 -0.86 11.01 15.78
CA ASP A 69 0.58 11.11 15.48
C ASP A 69 1.20 9.71 15.31
N ALA A 70 0.83 8.77 16.17
CA ALA A 70 1.34 7.41 16.13
C ALA A 70 0.86 6.69 14.86
N VAL A 71 -0.42 6.83 14.50
CA VAL A 71 -1.01 6.22 13.30
C VAL A 71 -0.43 6.81 12.03
N GLU A 72 -0.32 8.13 11.93
CA GLU A 72 0.26 8.83 10.78
C GLU A 72 1.73 8.44 10.58
N GLY A 73 2.51 8.41 11.67
CA GLY A 73 3.90 7.97 11.63
C GLY A 73 4.04 6.50 11.21
N ALA A 74 3.14 5.62 11.68
CA ALA A 74 3.10 4.22 11.28
C ALA A 74 2.75 4.07 9.79
N LEU A 75 1.72 4.78 9.32
CA LEU A 75 1.27 4.77 7.93
C LEU A 75 2.37 5.28 6.98
N ALA A 76 2.98 6.42 7.29
CA ALA A 76 4.05 6.99 6.47
C ALA A 76 5.24 6.03 6.36
N ARG A 77 5.60 5.35 7.45
CA ARG A 77 6.63 4.29 7.44
C ARG A 77 6.19 3.09 6.60
N ALA A 78 4.94 2.63 6.74
CA ALA A 78 4.41 1.50 6.00
C ALA A 78 4.42 1.75 4.49
N LEU A 79 3.93 2.91 4.05
CA LEU A 79 3.92 3.34 2.65
C LEU A 79 5.33 3.46 2.06
N ARG A 80 6.30 4.01 2.82
CA ARG A 80 7.71 4.05 2.37
C ARG A 80 8.34 2.68 2.19
N SER A 81 7.90 1.68 2.95
CA SER A 81 8.42 0.31 2.85
C SER A 81 7.72 -0.57 1.81
N VAL A 82 6.65 -0.09 1.16
CA VAL A 82 6.08 -0.78 0.00
C VAL A 82 7.12 -0.75 -1.11
N ALA A 83 7.52 -1.92 -1.61
CA ALA A 83 8.55 -2.04 -2.65
C ALA A 83 8.18 -1.21 -3.89
N ARG A 84 9.19 -0.64 -4.58
CA ARG A 84 8.97 0.30 -5.70
C ARG A 84 8.17 -0.31 -6.85
N ARG A 85 8.28 -1.63 -7.06
CA ARG A 85 7.52 -2.34 -8.10
C ARG A 85 6.00 -2.31 -7.91
N PHE A 86 5.52 -2.09 -6.68
CA PHE A 86 4.09 -2.01 -6.38
C PHE A 86 3.62 -0.56 -6.49
N ASN A 87 2.64 -0.31 -7.35
CA ASN A 87 2.08 1.02 -7.58
C ASN A 87 0.84 1.33 -6.73
N ALA A 88 0.35 0.37 -5.95
CA ALA A 88 -0.78 0.56 -5.04
C ALA A 88 -0.58 -0.18 -3.71
N ALA A 89 -1.33 0.22 -2.69
CA ALA A 89 -1.35 -0.41 -1.38
C ALA A 89 -2.75 -0.33 -0.76
N GLU A 90 -3.25 -1.45 -0.27
CA GLU A 90 -4.54 -1.52 0.43
C GLU A 90 -4.33 -1.45 1.94
N PHE A 91 -5.11 -0.63 2.62
CA PHE A 91 -5.15 -0.58 4.07
C PHE A 91 -5.86 -1.81 4.64
N VAL A 92 -5.12 -2.60 5.43
CA VAL A 92 -5.64 -3.83 6.03
C VAL A 92 -6.12 -3.56 7.44
N SER A 93 -5.26 -2.98 8.28
CA SER A 93 -5.57 -2.78 9.70
C SER A 93 -4.70 -1.73 10.37
N VAL A 94 -5.21 -1.21 11.48
CA VAL A 94 -4.47 -0.42 12.46
C VAL A 94 -4.69 -1.03 13.84
N GLN A 95 -3.62 -1.15 14.61
CA GLN A 95 -3.64 -1.54 16.01
C GLN A 95 -2.98 -0.43 16.83
N ALA A 96 -3.76 0.32 17.59
CA ALA A 96 -3.27 1.39 18.45
C ALA A 96 -3.28 0.95 19.92
N ALA A 97 -2.27 1.38 20.67
CA ALA A 97 -2.15 1.13 22.11
C ALA A 97 -1.40 2.27 22.80
N ARG A 98 -1.74 2.52 24.06
CA ARG A 98 -1.10 3.54 24.90
C ARG A 98 -0.33 2.87 26.03
N HIS A 99 0.94 3.22 26.18
CA HIS A 99 1.82 2.71 27.23
C HIS A 99 2.64 3.83 27.84
N LEU A 100 2.59 3.98 29.17
CA LEU A 100 3.40 4.94 29.93
C LEU A 100 3.37 6.38 29.37
N GLY A 101 2.19 6.83 28.92
CA GLY A 101 2.00 8.18 28.36
C GLY A 101 2.39 8.35 26.89
N LEU A 102 2.88 7.30 26.21
CA LEU A 102 3.19 7.31 24.79
C LEU A 102 2.15 6.50 24.01
N HIS A 103 1.71 7.04 22.87
CA HIS A 103 0.87 6.30 21.92
C HIS A 103 1.74 5.52 20.94
N THR A 104 1.31 4.29 20.64
CA THR A 104 1.92 3.40 19.66
C THR A 104 0.87 2.93 18.69
N ALA A 105 1.23 2.79 17.41
CA ALA A 105 0.34 2.22 16.41
C ALA A 105 1.10 1.25 15.52
N ILE A 106 0.44 0.19 15.07
CA ILE A 106 0.92 -0.70 14.02
C ILE A 106 -0.07 -0.60 12.87
N VAL A 107 0.39 -0.12 11.73
CA VAL A 107 -0.39 -0.09 10.48
C VAL A 107 0.08 -1.23 9.60
N THR A 108 -0.88 -1.97 9.05
CA THR A 108 -0.63 -3.04 8.08
C THR A 108 -1.23 -2.65 6.73
N LEU A 109 -0.39 -2.68 5.70
CA LEU A 109 -0.77 -2.46 4.31
C LEU A 109 -0.54 -3.74 3.51
N GLN A 110 -1.40 -3.99 2.53
CA GLN A 110 -1.22 -5.05 1.55
C GLN A 110 -0.75 -4.43 0.23
N PRO A 111 0.49 -4.67 -0.21
CA PRO A 111 0.96 -4.20 -1.50
C PRO A 111 0.10 -4.76 -2.65
N ARG A 112 -0.23 -3.90 -3.60
CA ARG A 112 -1.02 -4.21 -4.79
C ARG A 112 -0.28 -3.77 -6.05
N GLN A 113 -0.57 -4.44 -7.16
CA GLN A 113 -0.08 -4.07 -8.47
C GLN A 113 -1.24 -3.88 -9.43
N ILE A 114 -1.40 -2.68 -9.96
CA ILE A 114 -2.37 -2.34 -11.01
C ILE A 114 -1.64 -2.32 -12.35
N GLN A 115 -2.14 -3.04 -13.35
CA GLN A 115 -1.50 -3.13 -14.66
C GLN A 115 -2.51 -3.53 -15.74
N GLU A 116 -2.28 -3.07 -16.97
CA GLU A 116 -3.11 -3.38 -18.12
C GLU A 116 -3.04 -4.86 -18.51
N HIS A 117 -1.83 -5.42 -18.58
CA HIS A 117 -1.63 -6.81 -18.96
C HIS A 117 -1.37 -7.68 -17.73
N SER A 118 -1.65 -8.98 -17.82
CA SER A 118 -1.49 -9.94 -16.71
C SER A 118 -0.05 -10.41 -16.44
N TRP A 119 0.93 -9.91 -17.20
CA TRP A 119 2.33 -10.29 -17.05
C TRP A 119 2.99 -9.47 -15.94
N LEU A 120 3.54 -10.14 -14.93
CA LEU A 120 4.48 -9.51 -13.99
C LEU A 120 5.84 -9.48 -14.67
N ASP A 121 6.34 -8.29 -15.01
CA ASP A 121 7.76 -8.14 -15.30
C ASP A 121 8.52 -8.44 -14.01
N ILE A 122 9.02 -9.67 -13.90
CA ILE A 122 9.91 -10.08 -12.83
C ILE A 122 11.24 -9.40 -13.12
N ALA A 123 11.36 -8.12 -12.76
CA ALA A 123 12.64 -7.54 -12.46
C ALA A 123 13.16 -8.28 -11.22
N GLU A 124 13.93 -9.33 -11.49
CA GLU A 124 14.59 -10.15 -10.50
C GLU A 124 15.41 -9.29 -9.54
N GLU A 125 14.89 -9.09 -8.33
CA GLU A 125 15.74 -9.09 -7.14
C GLU A 125 16.22 -10.53 -6.91
N ARG A 126 17.04 -11.04 -7.83
CA ARG A 126 17.95 -12.15 -7.55
C ARG A 126 18.94 -11.61 -6.53
N HIS A 127 18.67 -11.79 -5.24
CA HIS A 127 19.79 -11.94 -4.32
C HIS A 127 20.52 -13.22 -4.72
N PRO A 128 21.78 -13.18 -5.16
CA PRO A 128 22.54 -14.40 -5.40
C PRO A 128 22.61 -15.17 -4.09
N GLN A 129 21.86 -16.27 -3.98
CA GLN A 129 22.09 -17.23 -2.92
C GLN A 129 23.47 -17.83 -3.18
N THR A 130 24.45 -17.40 -2.38
CA THR A 130 25.79 -18.00 -2.40
C THR A 130 25.65 -19.40 -1.84
N VAL A 131 25.62 -20.40 -2.72
CA VAL A 131 25.73 -21.81 -2.32
C VAL A 131 27.17 -22.01 -1.85
N PRO A 132 27.42 -22.47 -0.60
CA PRO A 132 28.77 -22.74 -0.15
C PRO A 132 29.32 -23.92 -0.94
N ALA A 133 30.49 -23.73 -1.55
CA ALA A 133 31.24 -24.79 -2.20
C ALA A 133 31.60 -25.88 -1.18
N ARG A 134 31.40 -27.14 -1.55
CA ARG A 134 31.90 -28.32 -0.84
C ARG A 134 33.37 -28.53 -1.13
#